data_AF-A0A966HS80-F1
#
_entry.id   AF-A0A966HS80-F1
#
_cell.length_a   1.000
_cell.length_b   1.000
_cell.length_c   1.000
_cell.angle_alpha   90.00
_cell.angle_beta   90.00
_cell.angle_gamma   90.00
#
_symmetry.space_group_name_H-M   'P 1'
#
loop_
_entity.id
_entity.type
_entity.pdbx_description
1 polymer ?
#
loop_
_entity_poly.entity_id
_entity_poly.type
_entity_poly.pdbx_seq_one_letter_code
_entity_poly.pdbx_strand_id
1 'polypeptide(L)' 'PKWNFHKILIDKKGKINDTFISTTNPQSEKVVKKIEELISN' A
#
# COMPACT_ATOMS: atom_id res chain seq x y z
N PRO A 1 -14.76 8.92 18.41
CA PRO A 1 -14.08 7.65 18.05
C PRO A 1 -13.13 7.84 16.86
N LYS A 2 -11.81 7.83 17.10
CA LYS A 2 -10.81 7.92 16.02
C LYS A 2 -10.71 6.54 15.37
N TRP A 3 -11.38 6.35 14.24
CA TRP A 3 -11.30 5.10 13.50
C TRP A 3 -9.89 4.98 12.88
N ASN A 4 -9.18 3.92 13.24
CA ASN A 4 -7.81 3.66 12.80
C ASN A 4 -7.82 2.88 11.48
N PHE A 5 -8.17 3.55 10.39
CA PHE A 5 -8.09 2.96 9.07
C PHE A 5 -6.65 2.99 8.55
N HIS A 6 -6.19 1.85 8.06
CA HIS A 6 -4.92 1.70 7.35
C HIS A 6 -5.17 0.99 6.02
N LYS A 7 -4.40 1.35 5.00
CA LYS A 7 -4.37 0.64 3.72
C LYS A 7 -3.19 -0.31 3.72
N ILE A 8 -3.37 -1.52 3.23
CA ILE A 8 -2.33 -2.55 3.22
C ILE A 8 -2.06 -2.94 1.76
N LEU A 9 -0.79 -2.99 1.39
CA LEU A 9 -0.36 -3.51 0.09
C LEU A 9 0.03 -4.98 0.24
N ILE A 10 -0.75 -5.87 -0.36
CA ILE A 10 -0.59 -7.33 -0.31
C ILE A 10 -0.33 -7.86 -1.72
N ASP A 11 0.57 -8.85 -1.82
CA ASP A 11 0.83 -9.57 -3.08
C ASP A 11 -0.07 -10.79 -3.28
N LYS A 12 0.05 -11.44 -4.44
CA LYS A 12 -0.74 -12.64 -4.81
C LYS A 12 -0.48 -13.86 -3.91
N LYS A 13 0.62 -13.86 -3.14
CA LYS A 13 0.95 -14.92 -2.18
C LYS A 13 0.41 -14.61 -0.78
N GLY A 14 -0.31 -13.50 -0.62
CA GLY A 14 -0.83 -13.04 0.67
C GLY A 14 0.21 -12.36 1.55
N LYS A 15 1.41 -12.06 1.04
CA LYS A 15 2.44 -11.37 1.84
C LYS A 15 2.18 -9.87 1.83
N ILE A 16 2.28 -9.26 3.01
CA ILE A 16 2.19 -7.82 3.21
C ILE A 16 3.53 -7.19 2.83
N ASN A 17 3.50 -6.23 1.90
CA ASN A 17 4.69 -5.53 1.42
C ASN A 17 4.82 -4.11 1.99
N ASP A 18 3.70 -3.42 2.28
CA ASP A 18 3.71 -2.09 2.89
C ASP A 18 2.35 -1.76 3.55
N THR A 19 2.32 -0.73 4.39
CA THR A 19 1.10 -0.21 5.03
C THR A 19 1.09 1.32 4.98
N PHE A 20 -0.07 1.88 4.64
CA PHE A 20 -0.29 3.31 4.48
C PHE A 20 -1.39 3.80 5.42
N ILE A 21 -1.32 5.06 5.82
CA ILE A 21 -2.36 5.67 6.65
C ILE A 21 -3.64 5.93 5.83
N SER A 22 -4.77 6.11 6.51
CA SER A 22 -6.07 6.37 5.88
C SER A 22 -6.08 7.56 4.92
N THR A 23 -5.26 8.57 5.16
CA THR A 23 -5.20 9.80 4.35
C THR A 23 -4.32 9.69 3.12
N THR A 24 -3.53 8.62 2.97
CA THR A 24 -2.69 8.42 1.79
C THR A 24 -3.58 8.25 0.54
N ASN A 25 -3.35 9.08 -0.48
CA ASN A 25 -4.06 8.98 -1.75
C ASN A 25 -3.70 7.63 -2.43
N PRO A 26 -4.69 6.84 -2.91
CA PRO A 26 -4.44 5.59 -3.63
C PRO A 26 -3.49 5.71 -4.83
N GLN A 27 -3.47 6.87 -5.50
CA GLN A 27 -2.60 7.17 -6.64
C GLN A 27 -1.38 8.01 -6.26
N SER A 28 -1.05 8.13 -4.97
CA SER A 28 0.18 8.81 -4.57
C SER A 28 1.40 8.12 -5.19
N GLU A 29 2.40 8.93 -5.57
CA GLU A 29 3.64 8.46 -6.16
C GLU A 29 4.31 7.36 -5.32
N LYS A 30 4.25 7.47 -3.99
CA LYS A 30 4.76 6.45 -3.06
C LYS A 30 4.08 5.09 -3.25
N VAL A 31 2.75 5.06 -3.38
CA VAL A 31 2.00 3.80 -3.57
C VAL A 31 2.31 3.20 -4.93
N VAL A 32 2.28 4.02 -5.99
CA VAL A 32 2.53 3.59 -7.37
C VAL A 32 3.94 3.02 -7.50
N LYS A 33 4.96 3.75 -7.02
CA LYS A 33 6.35 3.30 -7.05
C LYS A 33 6.55 1.96 -6.32
N LYS A 34 5.88 1.77 -5.17
CA LYS A 34 5.96 0.50 -4.43
C LYS A 34 5.37 -0.66 -5.21
N ILE A 35 4.27 -0.42 -5.93
CA ILE A 35 3.64 -1.42 -6.80
C ILE A 35 4.57 -1.75 -7.97
N GLU A 36 5.15 -0.75 -8.63
CA GLU A 36 6.08 -0.95 -9.76
C GLU A 36 7.35 -1.71 -9.36
N GLU A 37 7.92 -1.43 -8.19
CA GLU A 37 9.06 -2.17 -7.62
C GLU A 37 8.75 -3.66 -7.40
N LEU A 38 7.50 -4.00 -7.05
CA LEU A 38 7.06 -5.38 -6.81
C LEU A 38 6.74 -6.14 -8.10
N ILE A 39 6.39 -5.43 -9.18
CA ILE A 39 6.07 -6.02 -10.48
C ILE A 39 7.32 -6.16 -11.35
N SER A 40 8.30 -5.26 -11.18
CA SER A 40 9.52 -5.24 -11.99
C SER A 40 10.60 -6.23 -11.51
N ASN A 41 10.37 -6.95 -10.41
CA ASN A 41 11.16 -8.08 -9.94
C ASN A 41 10.50 -9.41 -10.33
#